data_AF-A0A395IZZ9-F1
#
_entry.id   AF-A0A395IZZ9-F1
#
_cell.length_a   1.000
_cell.length_b   1.000
_cell.length_c   1.000
_cell.angle_alpha   90.00
_cell.angle_beta   90.00
_cell.angle_gamma   90.00
#
_symmetry.space_group_name_H-M   'P 1'
#
loop_
_entity.id
_entity.type
_entity.pdbx_description
1 polymer ?
#
loop_
_entity_poly.entity_id
_entity_poly.type
_entity_poly.pdbx_seq_one_letter_code
_entity_poly.pdbx_strand_id
1 'polypeptide(L)'
;MASSKRAPCHLNDYATRVQGGTYLRWVYDHVIERLPENVRVKFHLAQAQKLCKNTDDLYKVTLFHWQSHRYALHCHSRPGHLPKDLVDDDDVAEVKSRDRYAKENRITYIPPGNAANADLSSIRSTDNVLLVGMGLIFFDYMALLSEGLGGEFVREEL
;
A
#
# COMPACT_ATOMS: atom_id res chain seq x y z
N MET A 1 -20.16 -12.61 -9.44
CA MET A 1 -18.94 -12.87 -10.25
C MET A 1 -18.97 -11.96 -11.47
N ALA A 2 -18.36 -10.77 -11.38
CA ALA A 2 -18.26 -9.86 -12.52
C ALA A 2 -16.92 -10.10 -13.24
N SER A 3 -17.02 -10.59 -14.46
CA SER A 3 -15.93 -10.70 -15.42
C SER A 3 -15.43 -9.30 -15.80
N SER A 4 -14.53 -8.70 -15.00
CA SER A 4 -13.79 -7.51 -15.41
C SER A 4 -12.79 -7.92 -16.49
N LYS A 5 -13.24 -7.83 -17.73
CA LYS A 5 -12.44 -8.08 -18.93
C LYS A 5 -11.27 -7.11 -18.96
N ARG A 6 -10.14 -7.61 -19.47
CA ARG A 6 -8.94 -6.85 -19.87
C ARG A 6 -9.29 -5.83 -20.97
N ALA A 7 -10.05 -4.79 -20.66
CA ALA A 7 -10.26 -3.69 -21.58
C ALA A 7 -8.93 -2.92 -21.74
N PRO A 8 -8.56 -2.49 -22.95
CA PRO A 8 -7.42 -1.60 -23.12
C PRO A 8 -7.70 -0.25 -22.41
N CYS A 9 -6.69 0.31 -21.77
CA CYS A 9 -6.77 1.67 -21.20
C CYS A 9 -6.67 2.67 -22.35
N HIS A 10 -7.64 3.59 -22.49
CA HIS A 10 -7.60 4.59 -23.56
C HIS A 10 -6.81 5.83 -23.14
N LEU A 11 -6.52 6.68 -24.13
CA LEU A 11 -5.90 7.98 -23.90
C LEU A 11 -6.83 8.83 -23.03
N ASN A 12 -6.32 9.31 -21.89
CA ASN A 12 -7.04 10.04 -20.83
C ASN A 12 -7.83 9.19 -19.82
N ASP A 13 -7.71 7.87 -19.84
CA ASP A 13 -8.25 7.01 -18.78
C ASP A 13 -7.24 6.78 -17.65
N TYR A 14 -7.77 6.47 -16.46
CA TYR A 14 -6.96 5.96 -15.35
C TYR A 14 -6.80 4.44 -15.47
N ALA A 15 -5.56 3.98 -15.47
CA ALA A 15 -5.26 2.55 -15.48
C ALA A 15 -5.75 1.89 -14.17
N THR A 16 -6.49 0.79 -14.31
CA THR A 16 -6.84 -0.07 -13.18
C THR A 16 -5.58 -0.63 -12.51
N ARG A 17 -5.70 -1.05 -11.25
CA ARG A 17 -4.60 -1.71 -10.53
C ARG A 17 -4.03 -2.94 -11.25
N VAL A 18 -4.88 -3.70 -11.94
CA VAL A 18 -4.48 -4.89 -12.72
C VAL A 18 -3.66 -4.49 -13.94
N GLN A 19 -4.08 -3.44 -14.66
CA GLN A 19 -3.32 -2.90 -15.80
C GLN A 19 -1.98 -2.31 -15.35
N GLY A 20 -1.97 -1.55 -14.25
CA GLY A 20 -0.74 -1.02 -13.66
C GLY A 20 0.24 -2.13 -13.25
N GLY A 21 -0.24 -3.21 -12.62
CA GLY A 21 0.57 -4.37 -12.29
C GLY A 21 1.14 -5.09 -13.52
N THR A 22 0.34 -5.21 -14.58
CA THR A 22 0.77 -5.80 -15.87
C THR A 22 1.87 -4.95 -16.52
N TYR A 23 1.70 -3.62 -16.52
CA TYR A 23 2.71 -2.70 -17.02
C TYR A 23 4.02 -2.79 -16.23
N LEU A 24 3.96 -2.79 -14.89
CA LEU A 24 5.16 -2.93 -14.06
C LEU A 24 5.88 -4.26 -14.29
N ARG A 25 5.13 -5.35 -14.51
CA ARG A 25 5.73 -6.64 -14.87
C ARG A 25 6.45 -6.55 -16.21
N TRP A 26 5.81 -5.96 -17.23
CA TRP A 26 6.42 -5.77 -18.53
C TRP A 26 7.68 -4.91 -18.45
N VAL A 27 7.66 -3.79 -17.71
CA VAL A 27 8.84 -2.93 -17.50
C VAL A 27 9.98 -3.73 -16.85
N TYR A 28 9.68 -4.52 -15.82
CA TYR A 28 10.66 -5.38 -15.17
C TYR A 28 11.30 -6.35 -16.16
N ASP A 29 10.49 -7.11 -16.91
CA ASP A 29 10.99 -8.08 -17.88
C ASP A 29 11.83 -7.38 -18.97
N HIS A 30 11.36 -6.24 -19.48
CA HIS A 30 12.05 -5.44 -20.49
C HIS A 30 13.44 -4.95 -20.03
N VAL A 31 13.57 -4.55 -18.76
CA VAL A 31 14.84 -4.12 -18.16
C VAL A 31 15.78 -5.29 -17.97
N ILE A 32 15.28 -6.43 -17.46
CA ILE A 32 16.08 -7.64 -17.22
C ILE A 32 16.66 -8.19 -18.52
N GLU A 33 15.90 -8.17 -19.60
CA GLU A 33 16.33 -8.61 -20.94
C GLU A 33 17.42 -7.74 -21.56
N ARG A 34 17.55 -6.47 -21.13
CA ARG A 34 18.46 -5.47 -21.70
C ARG A 34 19.60 -5.09 -20.76
N LEU A 35 19.88 -5.92 -19.76
CA LEU A 35 20.96 -5.66 -18.83
C LEU A 35 22.32 -5.67 -19.55
N PRO A 36 23.21 -4.71 -19.23
CA PRO A 36 24.60 -4.78 -19.65
C PRO A 36 25.29 -6.07 -19.16
N GLU A 37 26.28 -6.57 -19.90
CA GLU A 37 26.98 -7.83 -19.57
C GLU A 37 27.63 -7.83 -18.17
N ASN A 38 27.98 -6.65 -17.64
CA ASN A 38 28.58 -6.48 -16.32
C ASN A 38 27.56 -6.42 -15.17
N VAL A 39 26.25 -6.53 -15.43
CA VAL A 39 25.19 -6.48 -14.42
C VAL A 39 24.49 -7.84 -14.32
N ARG A 40 24.41 -8.37 -13.10
CA ARG A 40 23.64 -9.58 -12.79
C ARG A 40 22.60 -9.30 -11.73
N VAL A 41 21.34 -9.59 -12.04
CA VAL A 41 20.23 -9.48 -11.10
C VAL A 41 19.91 -10.87 -10.55
N LYS A 42 19.81 -10.98 -9.22
CA LYS A 42 19.31 -12.18 -8.53
C LYS A 42 18.06 -11.79 -7.75
N PHE A 43 16.97 -12.52 -7.98
CA PHE A 43 15.74 -12.32 -7.24
C PHE A 43 15.77 -13.11 -5.93
N HIS A 44 15.48 -12.44 -4.82
CA HIS A 44 15.38 -13.05 -3.50
C HIS A 44 13.97 -12.83 -2.96
N LEU A 45 13.14 -13.89 -2.99
CA LEU A 45 11.83 -13.88 -2.35
C LEU A 45 11.99 -14.14 -0.85
N ALA A 46 12.41 -13.13 -0.11
CA ALA A 46 12.57 -13.22 1.33
C ALA A 46 12.41 -11.85 2.00
N GLN A 47 11.95 -11.84 3.24
CA GLN A 47 11.86 -10.62 4.03
C GLN A 47 13.26 -10.22 4.52
N ALA A 48 13.70 -8.98 4.24
CA ALA A 48 14.89 -8.43 4.86
C ALA A 48 14.60 -8.02 6.30
N GLN A 49 15.32 -8.64 7.25
CA GLN A 49 15.11 -8.42 8.69
C GLN A 49 16.13 -7.48 9.31
N LYS A 50 17.37 -7.49 8.81
CA LYS A 50 18.46 -6.70 9.38
C LYS A 50 19.41 -6.23 8.29
N LEU A 51 19.86 -4.99 8.40
CA LEU A 51 20.93 -4.40 7.59
C LEU A 51 22.02 -3.93 8.55
N CYS A 52 23.25 -4.44 8.40
CA CYS A 52 24.40 -4.05 9.22
C CYS A 52 25.53 -3.53 8.33
N LYS A 53 26.22 -2.46 8.73
CA LYS A 53 27.50 -2.09 8.10
C LYS A 53 28.57 -3.12 8.49
N ASN A 54 29.39 -3.56 7.54
CA ASN A 54 30.41 -4.58 7.74
C ASN A 54 31.83 -3.99 7.66
N THR A 55 32.14 -3.26 6.57
CA THR A 55 33.38 -2.47 6.35
C THR A 55 33.03 -1.18 5.59
N ASP A 56 34.00 -0.28 5.35
CA ASP A 56 33.79 1.14 5.01
C ASP A 56 32.66 1.44 4.00
N ASP A 57 32.39 0.56 3.03
CA ASP A 57 31.27 0.70 2.08
C ASP A 57 30.40 -0.57 1.86
N LEU A 58 30.51 -1.58 2.73
CA LEU A 58 29.79 -2.85 2.55
C LEU A 58 28.70 -3.05 3.61
N TYR A 59 27.50 -3.43 3.16
CA TYR A 59 26.37 -3.78 4.02
C TYR A 59 26.05 -5.27 3.99
N LYS A 60 25.77 -5.86 5.16
CA LYS A 60 25.26 -7.22 5.31
C LYS A 60 23.75 -7.18 5.52
N VAL A 61 23.01 -7.92 4.70
CA VAL A 61 21.55 -8.11 4.85
C VAL A 61 21.27 -9.49 5.41
N THR A 62 20.48 -9.56 6.46
CA THR A 62 19.90 -10.80 6.97
C THR A 62 18.48 -10.93 6.42
N LEU A 63 18.21 -12.06 5.75
CA LEU A 63 16.90 -12.40 5.21
C LEU A 63 16.23 -13.46 6.10
N PHE A 64 14.91 -13.40 6.28
CA PHE A 64 14.14 -14.36 7.07
C PHE A 64 14.24 -15.76 6.46
N HIS A 65 14.54 -16.76 7.30
CA HIS A 65 14.66 -18.17 6.93
C HIS A 65 15.87 -18.60 6.07
N TRP A 66 16.92 -17.76 5.96
CA TRP A 66 18.16 -18.12 5.24
C TRP A 66 19.42 -17.75 6.04
N GLN A 67 20.52 -18.49 5.84
CA GLN A 67 21.83 -18.11 6.36
C GLN A 67 22.17 -16.67 5.91
N SER A 68 22.71 -15.85 6.79
CA SER A 68 22.98 -14.44 6.48
C SER A 68 23.92 -14.33 5.27
N HIS A 69 23.42 -13.81 4.16
CA HIS A 69 24.24 -13.64 2.96
C HIS A 69 25.05 -12.34 3.09
N ARG A 70 26.35 -12.43 2.78
CA ARG A 70 27.22 -11.25 2.65
C ARG A 70 27.06 -10.74 1.23
N TYR A 71 26.31 -9.67 1.04
CA TYR A 71 26.29 -8.96 -0.24
C TYR A 71 27.24 -7.78 -0.15
N ALA A 72 28.08 -7.58 -1.16
CA ALA A 72 28.74 -6.29 -1.32
C ALA A 72 27.69 -5.33 -1.89
N LEU A 73 27.12 -4.49 -1.03
CA LEU A 73 25.98 -3.64 -1.36
C LEU A 73 26.43 -2.20 -1.50
N HIS A 74 26.41 -1.67 -2.73
CA HIS A 74 26.10 -0.27 -2.92
C HIS A 74 24.57 -0.14 -2.81
N CYS A 75 24.08 0.02 -1.58
CA CYS A 75 22.65 -0.07 -1.27
C CYS A 75 21.92 1.20 -1.72
N HIS A 76 21.29 1.18 -2.90
CA HIS A 76 20.22 2.12 -3.21
C HIS A 76 18.93 1.61 -2.54
N SER A 77 18.81 1.88 -1.24
CA SER A 77 17.62 1.57 -0.48
C SER A 77 16.48 2.51 -0.92
N ARG A 78 15.54 1.98 -1.69
CA ARG A 78 14.22 2.58 -1.90
C ARG A 78 13.17 1.60 -1.38
N PRO A 79 13.08 1.36 -0.05
CA PRO A 79 11.83 0.86 0.46
C PRO A 79 10.84 1.91 -0.01
N GLY A 80 9.77 1.53 -0.72
CA GLY A 80 8.67 2.47 -0.89
C GLY A 80 8.39 3.10 0.48
N HIS A 81 7.95 4.36 0.53
CA HIS A 81 7.41 4.95 1.76
C HIS A 81 6.11 4.20 2.11
N LEU A 82 6.25 2.92 2.43
CA LEU A 82 5.29 2.15 3.17
C LEU A 82 5.47 2.64 4.59
N PRO A 83 4.40 3.11 5.21
CA PRO A 83 4.49 4.07 6.28
C PRO A 83 5.11 3.38 7.46
N LYS A 84 6.21 3.94 7.96
CA LYS A 84 6.81 3.51 9.21
C LYS A 84 6.00 4.11 10.35
N ASP A 85 4.71 3.79 10.36
CA ASP A 85 3.60 4.50 11.01
C ASP A 85 2.96 5.53 10.05
N LEU A 86 1.66 5.37 9.76
CA LEU A 86 0.82 6.31 8.96
C LEU A 86 0.47 7.58 9.73
N VAL A 87 1.11 7.73 10.87
CA VAL A 87 0.77 8.65 11.93
C VAL A 87 2.09 9.30 12.25
N ASP A 88 2.20 10.60 12.04
CA ASP A 88 3.35 11.36 12.49
C ASP A 88 3.51 11.12 14.01
N ASP A 89 4.74 11.13 14.54
CA ASP A 89 4.98 10.84 15.96
C ASP A 89 4.10 11.71 16.89
N ASP A 90 3.77 12.92 16.45
CA ASP A 90 2.87 13.86 17.13
C ASP A 90 1.40 13.40 17.17
N ASP A 91 0.94 12.66 16.16
CA ASP A 91 -0.46 12.21 16.00
C ASP A 91 -0.72 10.84 16.66
N VAL A 92 0.33 10.12 17.08
CA VAL A 92 0.22 8.78 17.70
C VAL A 92 -0.63 8.83 18.97
N ALA A 93 -0.52 9.92 19.74
CA ALA A 93 -1.31 10.12 20.95
C ALA A 93 -2.81 10.25 20.62
N GLU A 94 -3.14 10.95 19.54
CA GLU A 94 -4.52 11.17 19.12
C GLU A 94 -5.15 9.86 18.61
N VAL A 95 -4.44 9.11 17.75
CA VAL A 95 -4.89 7.80 17.25
C VAL A 95 -5.14 6.83 18.40
N LYS A 96 -4.23 6.77 19.39
CA LYS A 96 -4.42 5.96 20.60
C LYS A 96 -5.61 6.41 21.44
N SER A 97 -5.86 7.72 21.51
CA SER A 97 -7.01 8.28 22.23
C SER A 97 -8.33 7.88 21.57
N ARG A 98 -8.42 7.96 20.24
CA ARG A 98 -9.59 7.53 19.46
C ARG A 98 -9.85 6.03 19.59
N ASP A 99 -8.81 5.20 19.50
CA ASP A 99 -8.92 3.75 19.72
C ASP A 99 -9.46 3.41 21.12
N ARG A 100 -8.94 4.08 22.16
CA ARG A 100 -9.45 3.92 23.53
C ARG A 100 -10.92 4.34 23.64
N TYR A 101 -11.27 5.53 23.15
CA TYR A 101 -12.64 6.04 23.18
C TYR A 101 -13.61 5.09 22.46
N ALA A 102 -13.21 4.55 21.31
CA ALA A 102 -14.01 3.61 20.55
C ALA A 102 -14.25 2.30 21.31
N LYS A 103 -13.20 1.75 21.96
CA LYS A 103 -13.33 0.56 22.81
C LYS A 103 -14.28 0.78 24.00
N GLU A 104 -14.15 1.93 24.67
CA GLU A 104 -15.01 2.30 25.81
C GLU A 104 -16.48 2.47 25.40
N ASN A 105 -16.73 3.02 24.22
CA ASN A 105 -18.09 3.30 23.72
C ASN A 105 -18.63 2.23 22.76
N ARG A 106 -17.91 1.12 22.55
CA ARG A 106 -18.26 0.04 21.61
C ARG A 106 -18.51 0.52 20.18
N ILE A 107 -17.72 1.50 19.74
CA ILE A 107 -17.72 2.04 18.38
C ILE A 107 -16.66 1.27 17.57
N THR A 108 -16.97 0.93 16.32
CA THR A 108 -15.97 0.38 15.39
C THR A 108 -14.99 1.48 15.01
N TYR A 109 -13.71 1.28 15.33
CA TYR A 109 -12.63 2.19 14.94
C TYR A 109 -11.67 1.51 13.97
N ILE A 110 -11.46 2.16 12.83
CA ILE A 110 -10.47 1.76 11.84
C ILE A 110 -9.35 2.80 11.86
N PRO A 111 -8.10 2.40 12.17
CA PRO A 111 -6.98 3.34 12.26
C PRO A 111 -6.60 3.90 10.89
N PRO A 112 -5.84 5.01 10.83
CA PRO A 112 -5.30 5.53 9.58
C PRO A 112 -4.57 4.44 8.79
N GLY A 113 -4.95 4.30 7.52
CA GLY A 113 -4.67 3.10 6.72
C GLY A 113 -4.81 3.39 5.23
N ASN A 114 -4.10 2.62 4.40
CA ASN A 114 -4.45 2.54 2.98
C ASN A 114 -5.82 1.87 2.85
N ALA A 115 -6.78 2.54 2.18
CA ALA A 115 -8.15 2.04 2.02
C ALA A 115 -8.21 0.64 1.38
N ALA A 116 -7.26 0.29 0.50
CA ALA A 116 -7.21 -1.02 -0.14
C ALA A 116 -6.92 -2.18 0.83
N ASN A 117 -6.41 -1.88 2.04
CA ASN A 117 -6.10 -2.86 3.07
C ASN A 117 -7.05 -2.77 4.28
N ALA A 118 -8.02 -1.84 4.27
CA ALA A 118 -8.93 -1.65 5.37
C ALA A 118 -10.00 -2.74 5.38
N ASP A 119 -10.28 -3.31 6.56
CA ASP A 119 -11.41 -4.22 6.75
C ASP A 119 -12.67 -3.41 7.07
N LEU A 120 -13.54 -3.27 6.08
CA LEU A 120 -14.82 -2.57 6.18
C LEU A 120 -16.01 -3.52 6.31
N SER A 121 -15.77 -4.83 6.42
CA SER A 121 -16.83 -5.86 6.37
C SER A 121 -17.86 -5.76 7.49
N SER A 122 -17.50 -5.10 8.60
CA SER A 122 -18.37 -4.87 9.75
C SER A 122 -19.30 -3.68 9.59
N ILE A 123 -19.07 -2.80 8.61
CA ILE A 123 -19.87 -1.59 8.37
C ILE A 123 -21.03 -1.93 7.44
N ARG A 124 -22.23 -1.50 7.82
CA ARG A 124 -23.47 -1.64 7.05
C ARG A 124 -23.85 -0.32 6.41
N SER A 125 -24.63 -0.36 5.34
CA SER A 125 -25.16 0.83 4.65
C SER A 125 -26.06 1.71 5.54
N THR A 126 -26.56 1.17 6.66
CA THR A 126 -27.37 1.89 7.65
C THR A 126 -26.57 2.55 8.76
N ASP A 127 -25.27 2.27 8.85
CA ASP A 127 -24.45 2.74 9.95
C ASP A 127 -24.04 4.21 9.74
N ASN A 128 -24.01 4.98 10.82
CA ASN A 128 -23.46 6.33 10.79
C ASN A 128 -21.94 6.25 10.85
N VAL A 129 -21.27 6.67 9.77
CA VAL A 129 -19.82 6.63 9.67
C VAL A 129 -19.25 8.05 9.71
N LEU A 130 -18.27 8.27 10.58
CA LEU A 130 -17.46 9.48 10.58
C LEU A 130 -16.09 9.17 9.98
N LEU A 131 -15.77 9.80 8.86
CA LEU A 131 -14.45 9.73 8.24
C LEU A 131 -13.65 10.97 8.63
N VAL A 132 -12.48 10.78 9.26
CA VAL A 132 -11.64 11.87 9.75
C VAL A 132 -10.38 11.99 8.90
N GLY A 133 -10.17 13.19 8.34
CA GLY A 133 -9.08 13.51 7.42
C GLY A 133 -9.59 13.70 5.99
N MET A 134 -8.92 14.56 5.21
CA MET A 134 -9.31 14.90 3.82
C MET A 134 -8.15 14.69 2.82
N GLY A 135 -7.26 13.74 3.12
CA GLY A 135 -6.15 13.37 2.23
C GLY A 135 -6.62 12.56 1.02
N LEU A 136 -5.71 12.20 0.12
CA LEU A 136 -6.04 11.47 -1.12
C LEU A 136 -6.84 10.17 -0.88
N ILE A 137 -6.55 9.46 0.21
CA ILE A 137 -7.23 8.19 0.57
C ILE A 137 -8.69 8.42 1.02
N PHE A 138 -9.07 9.65 1.37
CA PHE A 138 -10.45 10.00 1.74
C PHE A 138 -11.44 9.63 0.63
N PHE A 139 -11.10 9.94 -0.63
CA PHE A 139 -11.97 9.65 -1.77
C PHE A 139 -12.15 8.15 -2.01
N ASP A 140 -11.11 7.35 -1.75
CA ASP A 140 -11.21 5.89 -1.81
C ASP A 140 -12.21 5.36 -0.77
N TYR A 141 -12.13 5.85 0.47
CA TYR A 141 -13.11 5.49 1.51
C TYR A 141 -14.52 5.98 1.17
N MET A 142 -14.66 7.18 0.60
CA MET A 142 -15.96 7.69 0.14
C MET A 142 -16.58 6.74 -0.87
N ALA A 143 -15.83 6.29 -1.88
CA ALA A 143 -16.32 5.32 -2.87
C ALA A 143 -16.67 3.96 -2.23
N LEU A 144 -15.82 3.45 -1.34
CA LEU A 144 -16.05 2.16 -0.66
C LEU A 144 -17.26 2.19 0.28
N LEU A 145 -17.50 3.29 0.99
CA LEU A 145 -18.57 3.45 1.97
C LEU A 145 -19.89 3.93 1.35
N SER A 146 -19.90 4.31 0.08
CA SER A 146 -21.11 4.67 -0.68
C SER A 146 -21.44 3.59 -1.71
N GLU A 147 -20.85 3.66 -2.90
CA GLU A 147 -21.04 2.70 -3.98
C GLU A 147 -20.69 1.27 -3.55
N GLY A 148 -19.61 1.10 -2.77
CA GLY A 148 -19.23 -0.21 -2.23
C GLY A 148 -20.26 -0.83 -1.27
N LEU A 149 -21.15 -0.02 -0.69
CA LEU A 149 -22.28 -0.44 0.13
C LEU A 149 -23.63 -0.38 -0.60
N GLY A 150 -23.61 -0.21 -1.92
CA GLY A 150 -24.79 -0.20 -2.80
C GLY A 150 -25.46 1.16 -2.97
N GLY A 151 -24.80 2.25 -2.55
CA GLY A 151 -25.23 3.61 -2.86
C GLY A 151 -24.85 4.05 -4.27
N GLU A 152 -25.30 5.24 -4.67
CA GLU A 152 -24.95 5.85 -5.96
C GLU A 152 -24.73 7.36 -5.77
N PHE A 153 -23.74 7.91 -6.47
CA PHE A 153 -23.54 9.36 -6.52
C PHE A 153 -24.45 9.98 -7.58
N VAL A 154 -25.41 10.78 -7.13
CA VAL A 154 -26.27 11.57 -8.02
C VAL A 154 -25.74 13.00 -8.11
N ARG A 155 -25.67 13.53 -9.33
CA ARG A 155 -25.40 14.96 -9.53
C ARG A 155 -26.71 15.71 -9.33
N GLU A 156 -26.77 16.56 -8.31
CA GLU A 156 -27.79 17.59 -8.26
C GLU A 156 -27.47 18.63 -9.33
N GLU A 157 -28.37 18.80 -10.30
CA GLU A 157 -28.36 19.96 -11.18
C GLU A 157 -28.88 21.15 -10.36
N LEU A 158 -27.97 22.05 -9.98
CA LEU A 158 -28.28 23.36 -9.40
C LEU A 158 -28.58 24.38 -10.50
#